data_AF-A0A846HRK0-F1
#
_entry.id   AF-A0A846HRK0-F1
#
_cell.length_a   1.000
_cell.length_b   1.000
_cell.length_c   1.000
_cell.angle_alpha   90.00
_cell.angle_beta   90.00
_cell.angle_gamma   90.00
#
_symmetry.space_group_name_H-M   'P 1'
#
loop_
_entity.id
_entity.type
_entity.pdbx_description
1 polymer ?
#
loop_
_entity_poly.entity_id
_entity_poly.type
_entity_poly.pdbx_seq_one_letter_code
_entity_poly.pdbx_strand_id
1 'polypeptide(L)'
;MKNHLNPVTGELGRNEIKGLSIFCKTEWEPSGLGTEQTLRWAMRHRHTNGLVEFGAVIEKYMGTGKKKPRLFINVPRFYAWLATTDTAPKEEAREAAPKRANRSSRKAA
;
A
#
# COMPACT_ATOMS: atom_id res chain seq x y z
N MET A 1 -13.22 -27.66 17.47
CA MET A 1 -11.84 -27.51 16.97
C MET A 1 -11.45 -26.05 17.15
N LYS A 2 -10.63 -25.75 18.17
CA LYS A 2 -10.21 -24.39 18.52
C LYS A 2 -8.93 -24.09 17.74
N ASN A 3 -8.99 -23.16 16.79
CA ASN A 3 -7.79 -22.68 16.11
C ASN A 3 -6.99 -21.86 17.13
N HIS A 4 -5.87 -22.43 17.56
CA HIS A 4 -4.89 -21.77 18.41
C HIS A 4 -4.33 -20.54 17.67
N LEU A 5 -4.54 -19.35 18.24
CA LEU A 5 -3.68 -18.21 17.96
C LEU A 5 -2.25 -18.53 18.43
N ASN A 6 -1.26 -18.30 17.58
CA ASN A 6 0.15 -18.30 17.95
C ASN A 6 0.57 -16.87 18.34
N PRO A 7 1.00 -16.60 19.58
CA PRO A 7 1.34 -15.25 20.02
C PRO A 7 2.83 -14.84 19.90
N VAL A 8 3.77 -15.67 19.41
CA VAL A 8 5.22 -15.36 19.60
C VAL A 8 6.15 -15.68 18.42
N THR A 9 5.74 -16.41 17.39
CA THR A 9 6.67 -16.81 16.30
C THR A 9 6.29 -16.18 14.97
N GLY A 10 7.21 -15.41 14.39
CA GLY A 10 7.13 -14.80 13.06
C GLY A 10 7.12 -15.80 11.88
N GLU A 11 6.43 -16.93 12.04
CA GLU A 11 6.02 -17.78 10.93
C GLU A 11 4.64 -17.31 10.47
N LEU A 12 4.66 -16.41 9.48
CA LEU A 12 3.47 -16.07 8.69
C LEU A 12 2.90 -17.38 8.14
N GLY A 13 1.72 -17.77 8.63
CA GLY A 13 1.03 -18.94 8.11
C GLY A 13 0.90 -18.77 6.60
N ARG A 14 1.35 -19.77 5.81
CA ARG A 14 1.23 -19.76 4.33
C ARG A 14 -0.20 -19.54 3.83
N ASN A 15 -1.20 -19.57 4.72
CA ASN A 15 -2.61 -19.27 4.48
C ASN A 15 -2.96 -17.77 4.42
N GLU A 16 -2.01 -16.87 4.67
CA GLU A 16 -2.31 -15.44 4.81
C GLU A 16 -1.90 -14.59 3.59
N ILE A 17 -1.40 -15.24 2.53
CA ILE A 17 -1.12 -14.56 1.26
C ILE A 17 -2.31 -14.76 0.33
N LYS A 18 -3.04 -13.68 0.06
CA LYS A 18 -4.24 -13.70 -0.80
C LYS A 18 -3.98 -12.98 -2.11
N GLY A 19 -4.56 -13.48 -3.21
CA GLY A 19 -4.61 -12.71 -4.44
C GLY A 19 -5.43 -11.44 -4.26
N LEU A 20 -5.08 -10.35 -4.95
CA LEU A 20 -5.73 -9.04 -4.78
C LEU A 20 -7.27 -9.09 -4.82
N SER A 21 -7.85 -9.79 -5.80
CA SER A 21 -9.31 -9.93 -5.93
C SER A 21 -9.95 -10.71 -4.79
N ILE A 22 -9.25 -11.71 -4.25
CA ILE A 22 -9.75 -12.51 -3.12
C ILE A 22 -9.71 -11.68 -1.84
N PHE A 23 -8.60 -10.98 -1.61
CA PHE A 23 -8.47 -10.07 -0.48
C PHE A 23 -9.55 -8.99 -0.49
N CYS A 24 -9.81 -8.37 -1.65
CA CYS A 24 -10.84 -7.35 -1.78
C CYS A 24 -12.22 -7.82 -1.28
N LYS A 25 -12.64 -9.00 -1.75
CA LYS A 25 -13.97 -9.56 -1.46
C LYS A 25 -14.11 -10.18 -0.07
N THR A 26 -13.03 -10.72 0.48
CA THR A 26 -13.08 -11.51 1.72
C THR A 26 -12.66 -10.73 2.96
N GLU A 27 -11.86 -9.67 2.79
CA GLU A 27 -11.28 -8.92 3.91
C GLU A 27 -11.61 -7.43 3.77
N TRP A 28 -11.22 -6.80 2.65
CA TRP A 28 -11.23 -5.34 2.51
C TRP A 28 -12.62 -4.71 2.61
N GLU A 29 -13.55 -5.13 1.73
CA GLU A 29 -14.91 -4.58 1.73
C GLU A 29 -15.72 -5.04 2.94
N PRO A 30 -15.69 -6.32 3.36
CA PRO A 30 -16.40 -6.76 4.57
C PRO A 30 -15.92 -6.08 5.86
N SER A 31 -14.64 -5.71 5.94
CA SER A 31 -14.10 -5.01 7.11
C SER A 31 -14.36 -3.50 7.09
N GLY A 32 -14.98 -2.96 6.04
CA GLY A 32 -15.29 -1.53 5.93
C GLY A 32 -14.06 -0.63 5.78
N LEU A 33 -12.89 -1.17 5.41
CA LEU A 33 -11.64 -0.41 5.27
C LEU A 33 -11.65 0.53 4.06
N GLY A 34 -12.50 0.23 3.07
CA GLY A 34 -12.72 1.07 1.90
C GLY A 34 -13.37 0.30 0.75
N THR A 35 -13.42 0.96 -0.40
CA THR A 35 -13.98 0.37 -1.64
C THR A 35 -12.91 -0.37 -2.44
N GLU A 36 -13.31 -1.28 -3.34
CA GLU A 36 -12.39 -1.88 -4.32
C GLU A 36 -11.56 -0.82 -5.07
N GLN A 37 -12.16 0.33 -5.40
CA GLN A 37 -11.47 1.41 -6.11
C GLN A 37 -10.33 2.01 -5.28
N THR A 38 -10.54 2.18 -3.98
CA THR A 38 -9.52 2.68 -3.04
C THR A 38 -8.36 1.69 -2.94
N LEU A 39 -8.67 0.40 -2.82
CA LEU A 39 -7.66 -0.66 -2.83
C LEU A 39 -6.87 -0.68 -4.14
N ARG A 40 -7.54 -0.57 -5.29
CA ARG A 40 -6.87 -0.48 -6.60
C ARG A 40 -5.97 0.74 -6.73
N TRP A 41 -6.38 1.88 -6.17
CA TRP A 41 -5.54 3.08 -6.13
C TRP A 41 -4.28 2.84 -5.28
N ALA A 42 -4.41 2.23 -4.11
CA ALA A 42 -3.27 1.89 -3.25
C ALA A 42 -2.30 0.92 -3.96
N MET A 43 -2.84 -0.08 -4.66
CA MET A 43 -2.04 -1.02 -5.47
C MET A 43 -1.35 -0.36 -6.65
N ARG A 44 -1.96 0.66 -7.27
CA ARG A 44 -1.34 1.40 -8.37
C ARG A 44 -0.09 2.15 -7.89
N HIS A 45 -0.14 2.70 -6.69
CA HIS A 45 0.95 3.48 -6.08
C HIS A 45 1.78 2.67 -5.07
N ARG A 46 1.74 1.33 -5.15
CA ARG A 46 2.36 0.39 -4.19
C ARG A 46 3.86 0.58 -3.91
N HIS A 47 4.59 1.18 -4.85
CA HIS A 47 6.00 1.51 -4.66
C HIS A 47 6.17 2.86 -3.95
N THR A 48 5.32 3.84 -4.28
CA THR A 48 5.37 5.19 -3.70
C THR A 48 4.88 5.22 -2.26
N ASN A 49 3.90 4.40 -1.91
CA ASN A 49 3.35 4.32 -0.55
C ASN A 49 4.05 3.26 0.33
N GLY A 50 5.15 2.68 -0.13
CA GLY A 50 5.96 1.73 0.63
C GLY A 50 5.34 0.34 0.83
N LEU A 51 4.20 0.02 0.19
CA LEU A 51 3.52 -1.27 0.37
C LEU A 51 4.41 -2.47 -0.01
N VAL A 52 5.22 -2.33 -1.07
CA VAL A 52 6.14 -3.39 -1.50
C VAL A 52 7.33 -3.51 -0.54
N GLU A 53 7.91 -2.38 -0.13
CA GLU A 53 9.07 -2.33 0.78
C GLU A 53 8.73 -2.87 2.18
N PHE A 54 7.51 -2.56 2.67
CA PHE A 54 6.98 -3.10 3.91
C PHE A 54 6.67 -4.61 3.81
N GLY A 55 6.61 -5.17 2.60
CA GLY A 55 6.22 -6.55 2.34
C GLY A 55 4.73 -6.82 2.55
N ALA A 56 3.90 -5.77 2.52
CA ALA A 56 2.44 -5.88 2.52
C ALA A 56 1.91 -6.37 1.15
N VAL A 57 2.63 -6.04 0.07
CA VAL A 57 2.33 -6.48 -1.30
C VAL A 57 3.50 -7.24 -1.89
N ILE A 58 3.21 -8.38 -2.51
CA ILE A 58 4.17 -9.24 -3.19
C ILE A 58 3.86 -9.23 -4.69
N GLU A 59 4.87 -8.93 -5.49
CA GLU A 59 4.80 -8.96 -6.94
C GLU A 59 5.37 -10.26 -7.48
N LYS A 60 4.58 -11.00 -8.26
CA LYS A 60 5.04 -12.24 -8.92
C LYS A 60 4.93 -12.13 -10.43
N TYR A 61 6.08 -12.20 -11.11
CA TYR A 61 6.15 -12.28 -12.56
C TYR A 61 5.97 -13.73 -13.00
N MET A 62 4.90 -14.00 -13.73
CA MET A 62 4.58 -15.35 -14.21
C MET A 62 5.20 -15.55 -15.60
N GLY A 63 6.51 -15.78 -15.64
CA GLY A 63 7.29 -16.14 -16.84
C GLY A 63 8.07 -15.01 -17.50
N THR A 64 8.98 -15.38 -18.42
CA THR A 64 9.81 -14.49 -19.24
C THR A 64 8.95 -13.77 -20.28
N GLY A 65 8.63 -12.50 -20.05
CA GLY A 65 7.95 -11.65 -21.05
C GLY A 65 6.62 -11.02 -20.60
N LYS A 66 6.12 -11.34 -19.40
CA LYS A 66 4.94 -10.62 -18.88
C LYS A 66 5.33 -9.25 -18.37
N LYS A 67 4.79 -8.20 -19.01
CA LYS A 67 5.01 -6.79 -18.62
C LYS A 67 4.36 -6.42 -17.28
N LYS A 68 3.41 -7.21 -16.77
CA LYS A 68 2.65 -6.89 -15.55
C LYS A 68 2.77 -8.02 -14.52
N PRO A 69 3.20 -7.71 -13.27
CA PRO A 69 3.22 -8.70 -12.19
C PRO A 69 1.79 -9.03 -11.74
N ARG A 70 1.60 -10.25 -11.23
CA ARG A 70 0.43 -10.56 -10.39
C ARG A 70 0.71 -10.08 -8.98
N LEU A 71 -0.27 -9.41 -8.40
CA LEU A 71 -0.19 -8.86 -7.04
C LEU A 71 -0.83 -9.82 -6.05
N PHE A 72 -0.08 -10.09 -4.99
CA PHE A 72 -0.52 -10.83 -3.82
C PHE A 72 -0.39 -9.93 -2.60
N ILE A 73 -1.29 -10.07 -1.64
CA ILE A 73 -1.31 -9.31 -0.39
C ILE A 73 -0.94 -10.25 0.73
N ASN A 74 0.06 -9.86 1.51
CA ASN A 74 0.35 -10.48 2.80
C ASN A 74 -0.55 -9.82 3.84
N VAL A 75 -1.61 -10.52 4.25
CA VAL A 75 -2.70 -9.95 5.04
C VAL A 75 -2.23 -9.33 6.37
N PRO A 76 -1.47 -10.03 7.25
CA PRO A 76 -0.96 -9.44 8.48
C PRO A 76 -0.11 -8.21 8.26
N ARG A 77 0.80 -8.25 7.27
CA ARG A 77 1.67 -7.10 6.98
C ARG A 77 0.89 -5.93 6.37
N PHE A 78 -0.16 -6.22 5.62
CA PHE A 78 -1.03 -5.18 5.08
C PHE A 78 -1.79 -4.46 6.19
N TYR A 79 -2.33 -5.18 7.17
CA TYR A 79 -2.95 -4.57 8.34
C TYR A 79 -1.94 -3.81 9.21
N ALA A 80 -0.73 -4.35 9.40
CA ALA A 80 0.33 -3.63 10.10
C ALA A 80 0.72 -2.33 9.39
N TRP A 81 0.78 -2.33 8.05
CA TRP A 81 1.01 -1.11 7.25
C TRP A 81 -0.15 -0.11 7.39
N LEU A 82 -1.41 -0.56 7.41
CA LEU A 82 -2.53 0.35 7.65
C LEU A 82 -2.40 1.07 9.01
N ALA A 83 -2.01 0.34 10.05
CA ALA A 83 -1.80 0.92 11.38
C ALA A 83 -0.68 1.97 11.43
N THR A 84 0.36 1.84 10.58
CA THR A 84 1.41 2.86 10.48
C THR A 84 0.96 4.10 9.69
N THR A 85 0.01 3.94 8.76
CA THR A 85 -0.55 5.09 8.02
C THR A 85 -1.55 5.91 8.83
N ASP A 86 -2.27 5.29 9.76
CA ASP A 86 -3.22 5.98 10.65
C ASP A 86 -2.51 6.85 11.70
N THR A 87 -1.28 6.47 12.05
CA THR A 87 -0.45 7.15 13.06
C THR A 87 0.45 8.24 12.48
N ALA A 88 0.35 8.57 11.19
CA ALA A 88 1.08 9.70 10.63
C ALA A 88 0.60 11.00 11.28
N PRO A 89 1.44 11.74 12.02
CA PRO A 89 1.06 13.04 12.55
C PRO A 89 0.65 13.93 11.38
N LYS A 90 -0.56 14.49 11.46
CA LYS A 90 -1.18 15.43 10.49
C LYS A 90 -0.43 16.77 10.36
N GLU A 91 0.82 16.86 10.80
CA GLU A 91 1.47 18.11 11.18
C GLU A 91 2.64 18.54 10.29
N GLU A 92 2.70 18.19 8.99
CA GLU A 92 3.78 18.76 8.14
C GLU A 92 3.44 18.93 6.65
N ALA A 93 2.16 19.01 6.29
CA ALA A 93 1.73 19.31 4.92
C ALA A 93 1.35 20.79 4.70
N ARG A 94 1.96 21.74 5.43
CA ARG A 94 1.70 23.18 5.25
C ARG A 94 2.88 24.07 4.86
N GLU A 95 4.12 23.58 4.82
CA GLU A 95 5.24 24.50 4.55
C GLU A 95 6.29 23.96 3.58
N ALA A 96 5.93 23.93 2.29
CA ALA A 96 6.89 24.14 1.20
C ALA A 96 6.14 24.42 -0.11
N ALA A 97 5.32 25.47 -0.13
CA ALA A 97 4.98 26.11 -1.39
C ALA A 97 6.16 27.01 -1.79
N PRO A 98 6.95 26.70 -2.83
CA PRO A 98 7.91 27.66 -3.33
C PRO A 98 7.14 28.89 -3.79
N LYS A 99 7.31 30.00 -3.08
CA LYS A 99 6.85 31.33 -3.52
C LYS A 99 7.39 31.52 -4.93
N ARG A 100 6.50 31.50 -5.93
CA ARG A 100 6.82 31.88 -7.31
C ARG A 100 7.46 33.27 -7.23
N ALA A 101 8.77 33.31 -7.36
CA ALA A 101 9.52 34.53 -7.53
C ALA A 101 9.09 35.13 -8.87
N ASN A 102 8.18 36.10 -8.81
CA ASN A 102 7.80 36.89 -9.96
C ASN A 102 8.94 37.89 -10.23
N ARG A 103 10.07 37.40 -10.74
CA ARG A 103 11.14 38.24 -11.26
C ARG A 103 11.14 38.06 -12.78
N SER A 104 10.21 38.76 -13.42
CA SER A 104 10.29 39.06 -14.84
C SER A 104 11.51 39.96 -15.06
N SER A 105 12.66 39.32 -15.24
CA SER A 105 13.82 39.91 -15.86
C SER A 105 13.73 39.62 -17.37
N ARG A 106 13.54 40.68 -18.17
CA ARG A 106 14.07 40.93 -19.53
C ARG A 106 13.39 42.23 -20.04
N LYS A 107 14.07 43.39 -20.14
CA LYS A 107 15.23 43.80 -20.96
C LYS A 107 14.77 44.48 -22.26
N ALA A 108 15.35 45.67 -22.48
CA ALA A 108 15.50 46.44 -23.73
C ALA A 108 14.28 47.19 -24.28
N ALA A 109 14.31 48.53 -24.23
CA ALA A 109 14.83 49.39 -25.30
C ALA A 109 15.17 50.78 -24.72
#